data_AF-A0A1F8V6G1-F1
#
_entry.id   AF-A0A1F8V6G1-F1
#
_cell.length_a   1.000
_cell.length_b   1.000
_cell.length_c   1.000
_cell.angle_alpha   90.00
_cell.angle_beta   90.00
_cell.angle_gamma   90.00
#
_symmetry.space_group_name_H-M   'P 1'
#
loop_
_entity.id
_entity.type
_entity.pdbx_description
1 polymer ?
#
loop_
_entity_poly.entity_id
_entity_poly.type
_entity_poly.pdbx_seq_one_letter_code
_entity_poly.pdbx_strand_id
1 'polypeptide(L)'
;MLLVSKQLNKKNISTKDYNNFGKYKVQTILSRFTSWSEALTRANLEQTCFKVINNNDLFFEIERMWTKKGKQPTSSDIKNGLSKYSLNTYSRKFGGWRNALLAFVEYINNNEDFEEDIVEKFNIHNKPIEDSKENIVIHRKTSRDINLRLRFKVMQRDNFKCCACGASPAKDPNVELHIDHIFPWSKGGETVIDNLQTLCSKCNLGKSDIV
;
A
#
# COMPACT_ATOMS: atom_id res chain seq x y z
N MET A 1 34.73 -6.04 13.02
CA MET A 1 33.58 -5.76 12.12
C MET A 1 34.03 -5.14 10.82
N LEU A 2 34.78 -4.03 10.85
CA LEU A 2 35.28 -3.36 9.65
C LEU A 2 36.02 -4.30 8.67
N LEU A 3 36.88 -5.19 9.18
CA LEU A 3 37.58 -6.19 8.35
C LEU A 3 36.61 -7.13 7.61
N VAL A 4 35.58 -7.62 8.30
CA VAL A 4 34.55 -8.50 7.70
C VAL A 4 33.72 -7.74 6.67
N SER A 5 33.37 -6.48 6.95
CA SER A 5 32.69 -5.59 5.99
C SER A 5 33.52 -5.36 4.72
N LYS A 6 34.81 -5.06 4.87
CA LYS A 6 35.75 -4.91 3.73
C LYS A 6 35.89 -6.20 2.92
N GLN A 7 36.01 -7.35 3.60
CA GLN A 7 36.10 -8.66 2.96
C GLN A 7 34.85 -9.01 2.14
N LEU A 8 33.66 -8.67 2.64
CA LEU A 8 32.39 -8.93 1.95
C LEU A 8 31.95 -7.83 0.98
N ASN A 9 32.71 -6.72 0.93
CA ASN A 9 32.34 -5.51 0.20
C ASN A 9 30.90 -5.03 0.50
N LYS A 10 30.50 -5.05 1.79
CA LYS A 10 29.17 -4.62 2.25
C LYS A 10 29.30 -3.43 3.21
N LYS A 11 28.39 -2.45 3.09
CA LYS A 11 28.32 -1.28 3.98
C LYS A 11 27.76 -1.60 5.38
N ASN A 12 26.99 -2.68 5.50
CA ASN A 12 26.52 -3.25 6.76
C ASN A 12 26.86 -4.76 6.81
N ILE A 13 26.95 -5.32 8.02
CA ILE A 13 27.16 -6.76 8.22
C ILE A 13 26.14 -7.31 9.22
N SER A 14 25.58 -8.48 8.91
CA SER A 14 24.70 -9.19 9.84
C SER A 14 25.51 -9.94 10.90
N THR A 15 24.83 -10.34 11.99
CA THR A 15 25.41 -11.25 12.99
C THR A 15 25.83 -12.58 12.36
N LYS A 16 25.12 -13.04 11.33
CA LYS A 16 25.45 -14.25 10.57
C LYS A 16 26.73 -14.07 9.75
N ASP A 17 26.87 -12.95 9.04
CA ASP A 17 28.09 -12.61 8.30
C ASP A 17 29.29 -12.60 9.27
N TYR A 18 29.16 -11.95 10.43
CA TYR A 18 30.26 -11.88 11.39
C TYR A 18 30.57 -13.21 12.08
N ASN A 19 29.59 -14.07 12.35
CA ASN A 19 29.87 -15.41 12.88
C ASN A 19 30.70 -16.26 11.89
N ASN A 20 30.52 -16.07 10.59
CA ASN A 20 31.22 -16.85 9.57
C ASN A 20 32.65 -16.36 9.32
N PHE A 21 32.87 -15.05 9.31
CA PHE A 21 34.16 -14.44 8.91
C PHE A 21 34.87 -13.69 10.04
N GLY A 22 34.21 -13.53 11.19
CA GLY A 22 34.72 -12.77 12.32
C GLY A 22 35.72 -13.56 13.15
N LYS A 23 36.72 -12.84 13.68
CA LYS A 23 37.76 -13.42 14.55
C LYS A 23 37.24 -13.86 15.92
N TYR A 24 36.16 -13.25 16.41
CA TYR A 24 35.61 -13.47 17.75
C TYR A 24 34.16 -13.88 17.67
N LYS A 25 33.66 -14.59 18.69
CA LYS A 25 32.24 -14.92 18.80
C LYS A 25 31.39 -13.65 18.88
N VAL A 26 30.22 -13.66 18.25
CA VAL A 26 29.25 -12.54 18.32
C VAL A 26 28.91 -12.18 19.78
N GLN A 27 28.85 -13.16 20.69
CA GLN A 27 28.57 -12.88 22.10
C GLN A 27 29.61 -11.97 22.77
N THR A 28 30.89 -12.07 22.37
CA THR A 28 31.97 -11.20 22.88
C THR A 28 31.77 -9.75 22.46
N ILE A 29 31.24 -9.53 21.25
CA ILE A 29 30.85 -8.21 20.77
C ILE A 29 29.67 -7.69 21.59
N LEU A 30 28.59 -8.48 21.70
CA LEU A 30 27.36 -8.08 22.39
C LEU A 30 27.61 -7.74 23.87
N SER A 31 28.51 -8.47 24.52
CA SER A 31 28.92 -8.19 25.91
C SER A 31 29.66 -6.85 26.07
N ARG A 32 30.45 -6.43 25.08
CA ARG A 32 31.24 -5.18 25.15
C ARG A 32 30.46 -3.93 24.72
N PHE A 33 29.60 -4.08 23.73
CA PHE A 33 28.93 -2.95 23.06
C PHE A 33 27.44 -2.89 23.31
N THR A 34 26.92 -3.74 24.23
CA THR A 34 25.50 -3.90 24.64
C THR A 34 24.52 -4.30 23.53
N SER A 35 24.66 -3.80 22.30
CA SER A 35 23.85 -4.19 21.14
C SER A 35 24.68 -4.33 19.87
N TRP A 36 24.17 -5.11 18.91
CA TRP A 36 24.80 -5.23 17.59
C TRP A 36 24.81 -3.90 16.84
N SER A 37 23.72 -3.12 16.98
CA SER A 37 23.57 -1.82 16.33
C SER A 37 24.61 -0.81 16.81
N GLU A 38 24.82 -0.73 18.13
CA GLU A 38 25.85 0.11 18.74
C GLU A 38 27.25 -0.30 18.27
N ALA A 39 27.50 -1.60 18.19
CA ALA A 39 28.77 -2.13 17.74
C ALA A 39 29.07 -1.81 16.26
N LEU A 40 28.05 -1.83 15.38
CA LEU A 40 28.16 -1.37 13.98
C LEU A 40 28.44 0.14 13.92
N THR A 41 27.72 0.92 14.72
CA THR A 41 27.86 2.39 14.78
C THR A 41 29.29 2.78 15.19
N ARG A 42 29.84 2.16 16.24
CA ARG A 42 31.24 2.40 16.67
C ARG A 42 32.28 1.89 15.67
N ALA A 43 31.92 0.91 14.83
CA ALA A 43 32.75 0.47 13.72
C ALA A 43 32.58 1.34 12.47
N ASN A 44 31.79 2.42 12.55
CA ASN A 44 31.46 3.32 11.44
C ASN A 44 30.85 2.58 10.23
N LEU A 45 30.03 1.55 10.52
CA LEU A 45 29.27 0.78 9.54
C LEU A 45 27.80 1.20 9.57
N GLU A 46 27.12 1.04 8.43
CA GLU A 46 25.68 1.29 8.36
C GLU A 46 24.94 0.27 9.23
N GLN A 47 23.97 0.73 10.02
CA GLN A 47 23.08 -0.16 10.76
C GLN A 47 22.18 -0.89 9.76
N THR A 48 21.82 -2.15 10.07
CA THR A 48 20.73 -2.81 9.36
C THR A 48 19.43 -2.09 9.71
N CYS A 49 19.01 -1.15 8.88
CA CYS A 49 17.72 -0.51 9.02
C CYS A 49 16.64 -1.51 8.61
N PHE A 50 15.80 -1.91 9.56
CA PHE A 50 14.55 -2.58 9.23
C PHE A 50 13.68 -1.56 8.49
N LYS A 51 13.14 -1.93 7.32
CA LYS A 51 12.18 -1.07 6.63
C LYS A 51 11.04 -0.75 7.61
N VAL A 52 10.86 0.52 7.93
CA VAL A 52 9.73 0.97 8.76
C VAL A 52 8.47 0.72 7.96
N ILE A 53 7.67 -0.25 8.40
CA ILE A 53 6.37 -0.53 7.81
C ILE A 53 5.37 0.41 8.48
N ASN A 54 4.80 1.32 7.69
CA ASN A 54 3.77 2.23 8.14
C ASN A 54 2.39 1.54 8.16
N ASN A 55 1.40 2.16 8.80
CA ASN A 55 0.06 1.56 8.88
C ASN A 55 -0.60 1.47 7.50
N ASN A 56 -0.36 2.47 6.63
CA ASN A 56 -0.91 2.52 5.28
C ASN A 56 -0.44 1.33 4.43
N ASP A 57 0.84 0.96 4.48
CA ASP A 57 1.42 -0.21 3.80
C ASP A 57 0.70 -1.50 4.20
N LEU A 58 0.31 -1.60 5.48
CA LEU A 58 -0.44 -2.74 5.99
C LEU A 58 -1.91 -2.70 5.52
N PHE A 59 -2.51 -1.51 5.43
CA PHE A 59 -3.85 -1.32 4.89
C PHE A 59 -3.93 -1.62 3.39
N PHE A 60 -2.97 -1.16 2.58
CA PHE A 60 -2.83 -1.53 1.16
C PHE A 60 -2.72 -3.04 1.01
N GLU A 61 -1.96 -3.69 1.88
CA GLU A 61 -1.82 -5.14 1.83
C GLU A 61 -3.11 -5.87 2.23
N ILE A 62 -3.87 -5.36 3.21
CA ILE A 62 -5.19 -5.90 3.58
C ILE A 62 -6.15 -5.81 2.39
N GLU A 63 -6.23 -4.64 1.75
CA GLU A 63 -7.07 -4.40 0.59
C GLU A 63 -6.70 -5.33 -0.58
N ARG A 64 -5.39 -5.48 -0.87
CA ARG A 64 -4.88 -6.40 -1.88
C ARG A 64 -5.32 -7.84 -1.61
N MET A 65 -5.16 -8.31 -0.37
CA MET A 65 -5.55 -9.67 0.01
C MET A 65 -7.05 -9.88 -0.12
N TRP A 66 -7.86 -8.91 0.30
CA TRP A 66 -9.32 -8.97 0.22
C TRP A 66 -9.79 -9.01 -1.22
N THR A 67 -9.22 -8.16 -2.07
CA THR A 67 -9.51 -8.12 -3.51
C THR A 67 -9.15 -9.43 -4.18
N LYS A 68 -7.91 -9.92 -3.95
CA LYS A 68 -7.43 -11.18 -4.54
C LYS A 68 -8.27 -12.39 -4.10
N LYS A 69 -8.75 -12.40 -2.87
CA LYS A 69 -9.58 -13.48 -2.33
C LYS A 69 -11.07 -13.32 -2.67
N GLY A 70 -11.51 -12.11 -2.98
CA GLY A 70 -12.92 -11.75 -3.19
C GLY A 70 -13.77 -11.84 -1.91
N LYS A 71 -13.15 -12.04 -0.75
CA LYS A 71 -13.79 -12.12 0.57
C LYS A 71 -12.76 -11.81 1.65
N GLN A 72 -13.26 -11.56 2.86
CA GLN A 72 -12.44 -11.18 4.00
C GLN A 72 -11.28 -12.16 4.24
N PRO A 73 -10.02 -11.68 4.28
CA PRO A 73 -8.87 -12.51 4.60
C PRO A 73 -8.86 -12.92 6.09
N THR A 74 -8.42 -14.14 6.33
CA THR A 74 -8.30 -14.78 7.64
C THR A 74 -6.83 -14.87 8.04
N SER A 75 -6.57 -15.11 9.32
CA SER A 75 -5.21 -15.32 9.82
C SER A 75 -4.53 -16.55 9.18
N SER A 76 -5.32 -17.57 8.80
CA SER A 76 -4.82 -18.74 8.06
C SER A 76 -4.33 -18.38 6.67
N ASP A 77 -4.98 -17.44 5.97
CA ASP A 77 -4.51 -17.01 4.65
C ASP A 77 -3.13 -16.35 4.72
N ILE A 78 -2.89 -15.56 5.78
CA ILE A 78 -1.60 -14.92 6.02
C ILE A 78 -0.53 -15.99 6.28
N LYS A 79 -0.85 -16.98 7.14
CA LYS A 79 0.06 -18.10 7.43
C LYS A 79 0.37 -18.94 6.19
N ASN A 80 -0.61 -19.08 5.28
CA ASN A 80 -0.46 -19.80 4.02
C ASN A 80 0.23 -18.97 2.92
N GLY A 81 0.74 -17.77 3.25
CA GLY A 81 1.54 -16.96 2.33
C GLY A 81 0.75 -16.04 1.40
N LEU A 82 -0.53 -15.78 1.68
CA LEU A 82 -1.30 -14.79 0.89
C LEU A 82 -0.72 -13.38 1.06
N SER A 83 -0.25 -13.05 2.27
CA SER A 83 0.31 -11.74 2.59
C SER A 83 1.81 -11.68 2.31
N LYS A 84 2.27 -10.50 1.88
CA LYS A 84 3.68 -10.12 1.87
C LYS A 84 4.27 -10.03 3.29
N TYR A 85 3.45 -9.72 4.29
CA TYR A 85 3.89 -9.53 5.67
C TYR A 85 3.48 -10.71 6.54
N SER A 86 4.34 -11.05 7.51
CA SER A 86 4.01 -12.10 8.48
C SER A 86 2.82 -11.71 9.35
N LEU A 87 2.08 -12.70 9.85
CA LEU A 87 1.00 -12.47 10.84
C LEU A 87 1.51 -11.68 12.06
N ASN A 88 2.75 -11.94 12.49
CA ASN A 88 3.38 -11.25 13.60
C ASN A 88 3.58 -9.74 13.34
N THR A 89 3.74 -9.32 12.08
CA THR A 89 3.83 -7.91 11.71
C THR A 89 2.54 -7.17 12.08
N TYR A 90 1.38 -7.75 11.73
CA TYR A 90 0.07 -7.21 12.10
C TYR A 90 -0.15 -7.27 13.62
N SER A 91 0.24 -8.37 14.27
CA SER A 91 0.13 -8.49 15.73
C SER A 91 0.93 -7.43 16.48
N ARG A 92 2.15 -7.12 16.04
CA ARG A 92 2.99 -6.08 16.67
C ARG A 92 2.44 -4.67 16.48
N LYS A 93 1.80 -4.39 15.36
CA LYS A 93 1.28 -3.05 15.04
C LYS A 93 -0.10 -2.77 15.63
N PHE A 94 -0.98 -3.77 15.63
CA PHE A 94 -2.39 -3.57 15.99
C PHE A 94 -2.84 -4.40 17.18
N GLY A 95 -1.98 -5.24 17.77
CA GLY A 95 -2.36 -6.17 18.85
C GLY A 95 -3.08 -7.42 18.36
N GLY A 96 -3.09 -7.68 17.05
CA GLY A 96 -3.62 -8.91 16.46
C GLY A 96 -4.26 -8.68 15.09
N TRP A 97 -4.60 -9.77 14.39
CA TRP A 97 -5.23 -9.68 13.07
C TRP A 97 -6.64 -9.08 13.12
N ARG A 98 -7.44 -9.45 14.12
CA ARG A 98 -8.79 -8.87 14.30
C ARG A 98 -8.72 -7.36 14.49
N ASN A 99 -7.79 -6.88 15.30
CA ASN A 99 -7.60 -5.45 15.53
C ASN A 99 -7.06 -4.74 14.28
N ALA A 100 -6.20 -5.39 13.50
CA ALA A 100 -5.76 -4.85 12.21
C ALA A 100 -6.94 -4.64 11.24
N LEU A 101 -7.90 -5.58 11.22
CA LEU A 101 -9.12 -5.44 10.42
C LEU A 101 -10.03 -4.33 10.95
N LEU A 102 -10.18 -4.19 12.28
CA LEU A 102 -10.94 -3.10 12.88
C LEU A 102 -10.33 -1.73 12.54
N ALA A 103 -9.02 -1.59 12.72
CA ALA A 103 -8.28 -0.36 12.37
C ALA A 103 -8.38 -0.05 10.87
N PHE A 104 -8.37 -1.07 10.02
CA PHE A 104 -8.59 -0.89 8.58
C PHE A 104 -10.01 -0.39 8.27
N VAL A 105 -11.05 -0.98 8.87
CA VAL A 105 -12.44 -0.53 8.67
C VAL A 105 -12.65 0.90 9.19
N GLU A 106 -12.08 1.22 10.35
CA GLU A 106 -12.07 2.58 10.90
C GLU A 106 -11.40 3.56 9.93
N TYR A 107 -10.23 3.20 9.40
CA TYR A 107 -9.54 3.99 8.37
C TYR A 107 -10.41 4.21 7.13
N ILE A 108 -11.08 3.18 6.61
CA ILE A 108 -11.97 3.31 5.44
C ILE A 108 -13.16 4.23 5.73
N ASN A 109 -13.73 4.15 6.93
CA ASN A 109 -14.92 4.89 7.31
C ASN A 109 -14.64 6.34 7.71
N ASN A 110 -13.41 6.64 8.14
CA ASN A 110 -13.04 8.01 8.47
C ASN A 110 -12.99 8.88 7.18
N ASN A 111 -13.78 9.93 7.17
CA ASN A 111 -13.93 10.85 6.03
C ASN A 111 -12.97 12.07 6.11
N GLU A 112 -12.20 12.21 7.19
CA GLU A 112 -11.40 13.43 7.49
C GLU A 112 -10.32 13.72 6.42
N ASP A 113 -9.67 12.71 5.84
CA ASP A 113 -8.61 12.93 4.83
C ASP A 113 -9.12 13.53 3.49
N PHE A 114 -10.44 13.57 3.25
CA PHE A 114 -10.96 14.23 2.04
C PHE A 114 -10.94 15.76 2.14
N GLU A 115 -10.93 16.33 3.35
CA GLU A 115 -10.93 17.78 3.53
C GLU A 115 -9.53 18.39 3.39
N GLU A 116 -8.48 17.73 3.89
CA GLU A 116 -7.10 18.24 3.82
C GLU A 116 -6.55 18.30 2.38
N ASP A 117 -6.75 17.24 1.59
CA ASP A 117 -6.31 17.16 0.18
C ASP A 117 -7.03 18.19 -0.72
N ILE A 118 -8.26 18.55 -0.37
CA ILE A 118 -9.05 19.58 -1.06
C ILE A 118 -8.49 20.95 -0.69
N VAL A 119 -8.34 21.27 0.60
CA VAL A 119 -7.85 22.58 1.06
C VAL A 119 -6.46 22.90 0.50
N GLU A 120 -5.55 21.93 0.42
CA GLU A 120 -4.21 22.14 -0.14
C GLU A 120 -4.25 22.43 -1.66
N LYS A 121 -5.09 21.71 -2.42
CA LYS A 121 -5.25 21.93 -3.87
C LYS A 121 -5.96 23.23 -4.21
N PHE A 122 -6.95 23.64 -3.42
CA PHE A 122 -7.67 24.90 -3.61
C PHE A 122 -6.80 26.12 -3.23
N ASN A 123 -5.91 26.00 -2.25
CA ASN A 123 -5.01 27.10 -1.86
C ASN A 123 -3.90 27.41 -2.88
N ILE A 124 -3.61 26.51 -3.82
CA ILE A 124 -2.61 26.73 -4.89
C ILE A 124 -3.20 27.52 -6.08
N HIS A 125 -4.52 27.55 -6.25
CA HIS A 125 -5.18 28.11 -7.45
C HIS A 125 -5.74 29.54 -7.30
N ASN A 126 -5.72 30.14 -6.11
CA ASN A 126 -6.18 31.52 -5.91
C ASN A 126 -5.08 32.56 -6.22
N LYS A 127 -4.43 32.46 -7.39
CA LYS A 127 -3.70 33.59 -7.97
C LYS A 127 -4.67 34.32 -8.92
N PRO A 128 -4.88 35.64 -8.80
CA PRO A 128 -5.82 36.35 -9.67
C PRO A 128 -5.36 36.23 -11.12
N ILE A 129 -6.25 35.79 -12.02
CA ILE A 129 -6.00 35.75 -13.46
C ILE A 129 -6.77 36.92 -14.07
N GLU A 130 -6.02 37.93 -14.53
CA GLU A 130 -6.52 38.97 -15.42
C GLU A 130 -6.63 38.42 -16.85
N ASP A 131 -7.81 38.62 -17.44
CA ASP A 131 -8.17 38.68 -18.86
C ASP A 131 -7.36 37.88 -19.90
N SER A 132 -8.02 36.88 -20.53
CA SER A 132 -8.39 36.88 -21.97
C SER A 132 -8.47 35.49 -22.63
N LYS A 133 -9.61 35.27 -23.32
CA LYS A 133 -9.95 34.24 -24.33
C LYS A 133 -10.17 32.80 -23.83
N GLU A 134 -11.46 32.42 -23.80
CA GLU A 134 -12.01 31.16 -23.32
C GLU A 134 -11.49 29.91 -24.05
N ASN A 135 -10.37 29.37 -23.57
CA ASN A 135 -10.20 27.94 -23.48
C ASN A 135 -10.87 27.51 -22.18
N ILE A 136 -11.93 26.69 -22.24
CA ILE A 136 -12.53 26.11 -21.03
C ILE A 136 -11.50 25.16 -20.42
N VAL A 137 -10.66 25.67 -19.52
CA VAL A 137 -9.79 24.86 -18.69
C VAL A 137 -10.73 24.05 -17.80
N ILE A 138 -10.91 22.76 -18.13
CA ILE A 138 -11.69 21.85 -17.29
C ILE A 138 -10.90 21.69 -15.98
N HIS A 139 -11.23 22.54 -14.99
CA HIS A 139 -10.77 22.40 -13.62
C HIS A 139 -11.44 21.16 -13.03
N ARG A 140 -10.72 20.04 -13.07
CA ARG A 140 -11.18 18.80 -12.45
C ARG A 140 -11.14 18.94 -10.95
N LYS A 141 -12.22 18.54 -10.28
CA LYS A 141 -12.32 18.59 -8.82
C LYS A 141 -11.51 17.48 -8.16
N THR A 142 -11.28 16.38 -8.88
CA THR A 142 -10.61 15.19 -8.34
C THR A 142 -9.41 14.75 -9.19
N SER A 143 -8.46 14.07 -8.53
CA SER A 143 -7.34 13.41 -9.21
C SER A 143 -7.84 12.22 -10.03
N ARG A 144 -7.14 11.85 -11.11
CA ARG A 144 -7.39 10.59 -11.83
C ARG A 144 -7.13 9.37 -10.94
N ASP A 145 -6.16 9.48 -10.04
CA ASP A 145 -5.73 8.39 -9.18
C ASP A 145 -6.78 8.10 -8.11
N ILE A 146 -7.15 6.83 -8.00
CA ILE A 146 -8.15 6.35 -7.04
C ILE A 146 -7.40 5.99 -5.76
N ASN A 147 -7.62 6.76 -4.70
CA ASN A 147 -7.01 6.48 -3.40
C ASN A 147 -7.53 5.15 -2.79
N LEU A 148 -6.79 4.62 -1.81
CA LEU A 148 -7.07 3.33 -1.17
C LEU A 148 -8.50 3.23 -0.61
N ARG A 149 -8.97 4.29 0.07
CA ARG A 149 -10.29 4.29 0.70
C ARG A 149 -11.39 4.20 -0.34
N LEU A 150 -11.32 5.07 -1.36
CA LEU A 150 -12.29 5.09 -2.44
C LEU A 150 -12.27 3.76 -3.22
N ARG A 151 -11.08 3.23 -3.48
CA ARG A 151 -10.90 1.94 -4.16
C ARG A 151 -11.63 0.81 -3.43
N PHE A 152 -11.37 0.67 -2.12
CA PHE A 152 -12.04 -0.35 -1.32
C PHE A 152 -13.55 -0.13 -1.23
N LYS A 153 -14.02 1.12 -1.04
CA LYS A 153 -15.46 1.44 -0.98
C LYS A 153 -16.20 1.04 -2.26
N VAL A 154 -15.63 1.31 -3.43
CA VAL A 154 -16.22 0.89 -4.72
C VAL A 154 -16.29 -0.63 -4.81
N MET A 155 -15.19 -1.34 -4.50
CA MET A 155 -15.19 -2.81 -4.54
C MET A 155 -16.17 -3.42 -3.55
N GLN A 156 -16.30 -2.85 -2.36
CA GLN A 156 -17.24 -3.29 -1.34
C GLN A 156 -18.69 -3.10 -1.80
N ARG A 157 -19.02 -1.92 -2.35
CA ARG A 157 -20.34 -1.64 -2.96
C ARG A 157 -20.67 -2.67 -4.05
N ASP A 158 -19.68 -3.00 -4.88
CA ASP A 158 -19.83 -3.95 -5.99
C ASP A 158 -19.70 -5.42 -5.55
N ASN A 159 -19.67 -5.69 -4.24
CA ASN A 159 -19.56 -7.02 -3.62
C ASN A 159 -18.33 -7.82 -4.07
N PHE A 160 -17.23 -7.15 -4.44
CA PHE A 160 -16.05 -7.76 -5.04
C PHE A 160 -16.39 -8.65 -6.25
N LYS A 161 -17.25 -8.12 -7.13
CA LYS A 161 -17.64 -8.74 -8.40
C LYS A 161 -17.57 -7.72 -9.52
N CYS A 162 -17.36 -8.21 -10.74
CA CYS A 162 -17.50 -7.38 -11.92
C CYS A 162 -18.95 -6.93 -12.09
N CYS A 163 -19.19 -5.62 -12.24
CA CYS A 163 -20.51 -5.05 -12.49
C CYS A 163 -21.13 -5.50 -13.83
N ALA A 164 -20.30 -5.81 -14.82
CA ALA A 164 -20.75 -6.19 -16.16
C ALA A 164 -21.12 -7.69 -16.27
N CYS A 165 -20.28 -8.60 -15.73
CA CYS A 165 -20.46 -10.04 -15.92
C CYS A 165 -20.61 -10.85 -14.62
N GLY A 166 -20.50 -10.23 -13.45
CA GLY A 166 -20.62 -10.90 -12.16
C GLY A 166 -19.45 -11.80 -11.76
N ALA A 167 -18.37 -11.85 -12.55
CA ALA A 167 -17.15 -12.59 -12.22
C ALA A 167 -16.55 -12.12 -10.89
N SER A 168 -16.05 -13.06 -10.08
CA SER A 168 -15.55 -12.77 -8.73
C SER A 168 -14.37 -13.66 -8.35
N PRO A 169 -13.31 -13.10 -7.74
CA PRO A 169 -12.17 -13.86 -7.22
C PRO A 169 -12.57 -14.90 -6.15
N ALA A 170 -13.70 -14.69 -5.46
CA ALA A 170 -14.22 -15.63 -4.48
C ALA A 170 -14.74 -16.94 -5.10
N LYS A 171 -15.15 -16.90 -6.38
CA LYS A 171 -15.63 -18.06 -7.14
C LYS A 171 -14.53 -18.67 -8.01
N ASP A 172 -13.73 -17.82 -8.66
CA ASP A 172 -12.60 -18.21 -9.49
C ASP A 172 -11.37 -17.38 -9.12
N PRO A 173 -10.34 -17.97 -8.49
CA PRO A 173 -9.13 -17.27 -8.08
C PRO A 173 -8.33 -16.60 -9.21
N ASN A 174 -8.60 -16.95 -10.48
CA ASN A 174 -7.94 -16.33 -11.64
C ASN A 174 -8.60 -15.02 -12.09
N VAL A 175 -9.77 -14.68 -11.54
CA VAL A 175 -10.43 -13.41 -11.82
C VAL A 175 -9.66 -12.31 -11.10
N GLU A 176 -9.18 -11.33 -11.87
CA GLU A 176 -8.63 -10.09 -11.35
C GLU A 176 -9.63 -8.95 -11.56
N LEU A 177 -9.81 -8.13 -10.53
CA LEU A 177 -10.73 -7.00 -10.53
C LEU A 177 -9.96 -5.68 -10.56
N HIS A 178 -10.44 -4.80 -11.42
CA HIS A 178 -9.95 -3.44 -11.64
C HIS A 178 -11.07 -2.46 -11.32
N ILE A 179 -10.70 -1.22 -11.03
CA ILE A 179 -11.67 -0.13 -10.89
C ILE A 179 -11.47 0.80 -12.06
N ASP A 180 -12.57 1.14 -12.68
CA ASP A 180 -12.60 1.96 -13.88
C ASP A 180 -13.69 3.02 -13.78
N HIS A 181 -13.50 4.12 -14.51
CA HIS A 181 -14.48 5.22 -14.54
C HIS A 181 -15.62 4.88 -15.50
N ILE A 182 -16.88 5.01 -15.08
CA ILE A 182 -18.06 4.83 -15.94
C ILE A 182 -18.00 5.85 -17.09
N PHE A 183 -17.93 7.14 -16.75
CA PHE A 183 -17.59 8.21 -17.68
C PHE A 183 -16.08 8.50 -17.61
N PRO A 184 -15.32 8.36 -18.72
CA PRO A 184 -13.86 8.45 -18.68
C PRO A 184 -13.36 9.77 -18.12
N TRP A 185 -12.31 9.69 -17.30
CA TRP A 185 -11.66 10.88 -16.75
C TRP A 185 -11.10 11.83 -17.83
N SER A 186 -10.63 11.27 -18.95
CA SER A 186 -10.18 12.04 -20.12
C SER A 186 -11.31 12.87 -20.76
N LYS A 187 -12.57 12.44 -20.63
CA LYS A 187 -13.76 13.11 -21.19
C LYS A 187 -14.50 13.98 -20.16
N GLY A 188 -13.93 14.16 -18.96
CA GLY A 188 -14.52 15.00 -17.90
C GLY A 188 -15.17 14.22 -16.75
N GLY A 189 -15.00 12.90 -16.69
CA GLY A 189 -15.46 12.11 -15.55
C GLY A 189 -14.65 12.34 -14.29
N GLU A 190 -15.32 12.62 -13.18
CA GLU A 190 -14.68 12.78 -11.88
C GLU A 190 -14.41 11.42 -11.22
N THR A 191 -13.37 11.33 -10.40
CA THR A 191 -13.03 10.17 -9.59
C THR A 191 -13.82 10.19 -8.29
N VAL A 192 -15.11 9.89 -8.42
CA VAL A 192 -16.08 9.83 -7.31
C VAL A 192 -16.75 8.47 -7.28
N ILE A 193 -17.27 8.07 -6.12
CA ILE A 193 -17.86 6.74 -5.89
C ILE A 193 -18.87 6.37 -6.98
N ASP A 194 -19.73 7.31 -7.39
CA ASP A 194 -20.81 7.07 -8.36
C ASP A 194 -20.31 6.94 -9.81
N ASN A 195 -19.15 7.51 -10.13
CA ASN A 195 -18.55 7.41 -11.46
C ASN A 195 -17.49 6.29 -11.55
N LEU A 196 -17.31 5.51 -10.50
CA LEU A 196 -16.38 4.37 -10.49
C LEU A 196 -17.16 3.06 -10.46
N GLN A 197 -16.62 2.03 -11.11
CA GLN A 197 -17.18 0.67 -11.14
C GLN A 197 -16.09 -0.38 -11.11
N THR A 198 -16.41 -1.55 -10.56
CA THR A 198 -15.52 -2.70 -10.53
C THR A 198 -15.70 -3.57 -11.77
N LEU A 199 -14.64 -3.81 -12.53
CA LEU A 199 -14.65 -4.65 -13.75
C LEU A 199 -13.60 -5.76 -13.66
N CYS A 200 -13.89 -6.94 -14.22
CA CYS A 200 -12.84 -7.95 -14.41
C CYS A 200 -11.94 -7.55 -15.59
N SER A 201 -10.72 -8.11 -15.67
CA SER A 201 -9.76 -7.77 -16.74
C SER A 201 -10.37 -7.87 -18.15
N LYS A 202 -11.22 -8.87 -18.42
CA LYS A 202 -11.88 -9.04 -19.74
C LYS A 202 -12.84 -7.90 -20.06
N CYS A 203 -13.73 -7.55 -19.12
CA CYS A 203 -14.70 -6.48 -19.32
C CYS A 203 -14.04 -5.09 -19.34
N ASN A 204 -12.98 -4.90 -18.55
CA ASN A 204 -12.22 -3.66 -18.50
C ASN A 204 -11.52 -3.37 -19.84
N LEU A 205 -10.88 -4.39 -20.44
CA LEU A 205 -10.28 -4.30 -21.77
C LEU A 205 -11.35 -3.99 -22.82
N GLY A 206 -12.47 -4.73 -22.83
CA GLY A 206 -13.54 -4.51 -23.80
C GLY A 206 -14.18 -3.12 -23.72
N LYS A 207 -14.21 -2.48 -22.54
CA LYS A 207 -14.66 -1.09 -22.40
C LYS A 207 -13.66 -0.08 -22.99
N SER A 208 -12.36 -0.36 -22.86
CA SER A 208 -11.31 0.51 -23.39
C SER A 208 -11.33 0.58 -24.92
N ASP A 209 -11.79 -0.49 -25.59
CA ASP A 209 -11.89 -0.55 -27.05
C ASP A 209 -13.06 0.26 -27.62
N ILE A 210 -14.08 0.59 -26.81
CA ILE A 210 -15.34 1.20 -27.26
C ILE A 210 -15.38 2.71 -27.01
N VAL A 211 -14.54 3.23 -26.09
CA VAL A 211 -14.67 4.58 -25.53
C VAL A 211 -13.44 5.44 -25.77
#